data_AF-A0A967L584-F1
#
_entry.id   AF-A0A967L584-F1
#
_cell.length_a   1.000
_cell.length_b   1.000
_cell.length_c   1.000
_cell.angle_alpha   90.00
_cell.angle_beta   90.00
_cell.angle_gamma   90.00
#
_symmetry.space_group_name_H-M   'P 1'
#
loop_
_entity.id
_entity.type
_entity.pdbx_description
1 polymer ?
#
loop_
_entity_poly.entity_id
_entity_poly.type
_entity_poly.pdbx_seq_one_letter_code
_entity_poly.pdbx_strand_id
1 'polypeptide(L)'
;DASPWRGVGEPPSPERRDPLTGTGASTAIARVVGNYTGDEDNTFTFTAVQTGVVGGDKQLQVRWSDEQGRSGILNLDALNYAPGEPLEFVDGLALVFSEGEIIVNDNFSFNVRAQRSDLEWWVPEDERTAAIFQPSAWQRQQTEEFGAPVVEGPYTGTEDQEFTLTIQGS
;
A
#
# COMPACT_ATOMS: atom_id res chain seq x y z
N ASP A 1 39.92 -36.94 27.75
CA ASP A 1 38.86 -35.93 28.00
C ASP A 1 38.91 -34.82 26.97
N ALA A 2 37.95 -34.82 26.05
CA ALA A 2 37.80 -33.81 25.01
C ALA A 2 36.58 -32.94 25.33
N SER A 3 36.77 -31.62 25.27
CA SER A 3 35.77 -30.61 25.64
C SER A 3 34.49 -30.70 24.79
N PRO A 4 33.29 -30.63 25.39
CA PRO A 4 32.04 -30.66 24.65
C PRO A 4 31.65 -29.24 24.21
N TRP A 5 32.37 -28.68 23.24
CA TRP A 5 31.91 -27.49 22.53
C TRP A 5 30.99 -27.95 21.38
N ARG A 6 29.67 -27.88 21.59
CA ARG A 6 28.71 -27.82 20.48
C ARG A 6 28.81 -26.41 19.89
N GLY A 7 29.37 -26.31 18.69
CA GLY A 7 29.28 -25.07 17.91
C GLY A 7 27.82 -24.64 17.84
N VAL A 8 27.58 -23.35 18.05
CA VAL A 8 26.33 -22.70 17.66
C VAL A 8 26.04 -23.11 16.21
N GLY A 9 24.85 -23.62 15.95
CA GLY A 9 24.46 -24.03 14.61
C GLY A 9 24.72 -22.90 13.62
N GLU A 10 25.06 -23.30 12.39
CA GLU A 10 25.17 -22.42 11.22
C GLU A 10 24.16 -21.26 11.36
N PRO A 11 24.57 -19.99 11.24
CA PRO A 11 23.60 -18.89 11.20
C PRO A 11 22.53 -19.24 10.15
N PRO A 12 21.25 -18.98 10.39
CA PRO A 12 20.22 -19.24 9.40
C PRO A 12 20.67 -18.61 8.09
N SER A 13 20.78 -19.44 7.04
CA SER A 13 21.05 -18.96 5.68
C SER A 13 20.13 -17.78 5.39
N PRO A 14 20.61 -16.63 4.88
CA PRO A 14 19.78 -15.46 4.63
C PRO A 14 18.73 -15.67 3.52
N GLU A 15 18.54 -16.91 3.04
CA GLU A 15 17.67 -17.24 1.93
C GLU A 15 16.68 -18.34 2.32
N ARG A 16 15.72 -17.97 3.14
CA ARG A 16 14.37 -18.50 2.96
C ARG A 16 13.41 -17.31 2.91
N ARG A 17 13.43 -16.61 1.77
CA ARG A 17 12.25 -15.87 1.33
C ARG A 17 11.15 -16.93 1.28
N ASP A 18 10.12 -16.78 2.11
CA ASP A 18 8.97 -17.67 2.06
C ASP A 18 8.51 -17.75 0.60
N PRO A 19 8.14 -18.94 0.11
CA PRO A 19 7.65 -19.05 -1.26
C PRO A 19 6.47 -18.08 -1.41
N LEU A 20 6.48 -17.28 -2.48
CA LEU A 20 5.31 -16.49 -2.91
C LEU A 20 4.10 -17.40 -2.77
N THR A 21 3.23 -17.13 -1.82
CA THR A 21 2.13 -18.05 -1.54
C THR A 21 1.14 -18.00 -2.69
N GLY A 22 1.12 -16.89 -3.45
CA GLY A 22 0.15 -16.62 -4.51
C GLY A 22 -1.31 -16.68 -4.04
N THR A 23 -1.50 -16.78 -2.72
CA THR A 23 -2.75 -17.01 -2.01
C THR A 23 -2.71 -16.12 -0.77
N GLY A 24 -3.73 -15.30 -0.57
CA GLY A 24 -3.72 -14.26 0.46
C GLY A 24 -3.89 -12.85 -0.07
N ALA A 25 -3.52 -11.89 0.79
CA ALA A 25 -3.50 -10.46 0.51
C ALA A 25 -2.08 -9.95 0.29
N SER A 26 -1.96 -8.87 -0.48
CA SER A 26 -0.66 -8.21 -0.68
C SER A 26 -0.14 -7.64 0.64
N THR A 27 1.18 -7.72 0.85
CA THR A 27 1.88 -7.30 2.07
C THR A 27 2.76 -6.08 1.88
N ALA A 28 3.14 -5.73 0.64
CA ALA A 28 3.87 -4.51 0.36
C ALA A 28 3.05 -3.28 0.74
N ILE A 29 3.63 -2.35 1.52
CA ILE A 29 2.95 -1.13 1.94
C ILE A 29 3.19 -0.06 0.89
N ALA A 30 2.12 0.58 0.41
CA ALA A 30 2.18 1.73 -0.47
C ALA A 30 2.02 3.02 0.34
N ARG A 31 2.89 4.00 0.08
CA ARG A 31 2.78 5.37 0.61
C ARG A 31 2.80 6.34 -0.57
N VAL A 32 1.93 7.34 -0.54
CA VAL A 32 1.96 8.42 -1.52
C VAL A 32 2.76 9.60 -0.98
N VAL A 33 3.60 10.17 -1.83
CA VAL A 33 4.44 11.34 -1.54
C VAL A 33 4.40 12.31 -2.73
N GLY A 34 4.87 13.53 -2.50
CA GLY A 34 4.89 14.60 -3.51
C GLY A 34 3.92 15.73 -3.19
N ASN A 35 3.71 16.61 -4.15
CA ASN A 35 2.75 17.71 -4.07
C ASN A 35 1.78 17.56 -5.23
N TYR A 36 0.48 17.49 -4.95
CA TYR A 36 -0.51 17.32 -5.99
C TYR A 36 -0.64 18.60 -6.83
N THR A 37 -0.44 18.49 -8.14
CA THR A 37 -0.50 19.61 -9.09
C THR A 37 -1.69 19.53 -10.04
N GLY A 38 -2.65 18.63 -9.80
CA GLY A 38 -3.87 18.56 -10.61
C GLY A 38 -4.88 19.64 -10.24
N ASP A 39 -5.74 19.97 -11.20
CA ASP A 39 -6.71 21.08 -11.09
C ASP A 39 -8.04 20.66 -10.42
N GLU A 40 -8.32 19.35 -10.36
CA GLU A 40 -9.56 18.79 -9.82
C GLU A 40 -9.26 17.74 -8.76
N ASP A 41 -10.19 17.56 -7.81
CA ASP A 41 -10.13 16.43 -6.90
C ASP A 41 -10.19 15.13 -7.71
N ASN A 42 -9.51 14.09 -7.22
CA ASN A 42 -9.41 12.84 -7.96
C ASN A 42 -9.20 11.66 -7.02
N THR A 43 -9.57 10.49 -7.50
CA THR A 43 -9.31 9.22 -6.83
C THR A 43 -8.44 8.36 -7.73
N PHE A 44 -7.28 7.95 -7.24
CA PHE A 44 -6.41 7.02 -7.94
C PHE A 44 -6.62 5.60 -7.42
N THR A 45 -6.75 4.65 -8.33
CA THR A 45 -6.84 3.22 -8.05
C THR A 45 -5.67 2.49 -8.67
N PHE A 46 -4.96 1.69 -7.87
CA PHE A 46 -3.83 0.88 -8.28
C PHE A 46 -4.21 -0.59 -8.18
N THR A 47 -3.98 -1.37 -9.24
CA THR A 47 -4.32 -2.79 -9.33
C THR A 47 -3.12 -3.60 -9.80
N ALA A 48 -2.79 -4.64 -9.04
CA ALA A 48 -1.71 -5.57 -9.38
C ALA A 48 -2.02 -6.35 -10.65
N VAL A 49 -1.10 -6.32 -11.63
CA VAL A 49 -1.23 -7.04 -12.90
C VAL A 49 -0.79 -8.51 -12.76
N GLN A 50 0.17 -8.77 -11.86
CA GLN A 50 0.72 -10.10 -11.60
C GLN A 50 1.23 -10.22 -10.18
N THR A 51 1.35 -11.45 -9.68
CA THR A 51 1.92 -11.74 -8.36
C THR A 51 3.45 -11.66 -8.38
N GLY A 52 4.06 -11.02 -7.38
CA GLY A 52 5.51 -10.93 -7.26
C GLY A 52 5.97 -10.24 -5.97
N VAL A 53 7.29 -10.10 -5.80
CA VAL A 53 7.89 -9.32 -4.71
C VAL A 53 8.37 -7.98 -5.25
N VAL A 54 8.09 -6.90 -4.54
CA VAL A 54 8.61 -5.56 -4.87
C VAL A 54 10.13 -5.55 -4.84
N GLY A 55 10.76 -5.08 -5.91
CA GLY A 55 12.22 -5.13 -6.09
C GLY A 55 12.77 -6.52 -6.36
N GLY A 56 11.93 -7.51 -6.66
CA GLY A 56 12.34 -8.87 -6.98
C GLY A 56 12.75 -9.05 -8.45
N ASP A 57 13.41 -10.18 -8.76
CA ASP A 57 13.92 -10.48 -10.10
C ASP A 57 12.83 -10.77 -11.14
N LYS A 58 11.62 -11.10 -10.68
CA LYS A 58 10.47 -11.32 -11.56
C LYS A 58 9.86 -9.98 -11.92
N GLN A 59 9.48 -9.82 -13.20
CA GLN A 59 8.67 -8.69 -13.64
C GLN A 59 7.45 -8.56 -12.72
N LEU A 60 7.25 -7.37 -12.18
CA LEU A 60 6.11 -7.03 -11.31
C LEU A 60 5.53 -5.71 -11.80
N GLN A 61 4.24 -5.70 -12.07
CA GLN A 61 3.54 -4.54 -12.62
C GLN A 61 2.29 -4.21 -11.83
N VAL A 62 2.05 -2.91 -11.66
CA VAL A 62 0.83 -2.36 -11.10
C VAL A 62 0.26 -1.38 -12.11
N ARG A 63 -0.98 -1.60 -12.52
CA ARG A 63 -1.73 -0.65 -13.36
C ARG A 63 -2.40 0.38 -12.47
N TRP A 64 -2.39 1.63 -12.87
CA TRP A 64 -3.18 2.67 -12.21
C TRP A 64 -4.23 3.25 -13.17
N SER A 65 -5.32 3.71 -12.58
CA SER A 65 -6.36 4.48 -13.25
C SER A 65 -6.93 5.54 -12.32
N ASP A 66 -7.50 6.60 -12.86
CA ASP A 66 -8.15 7.64 -12.10
C ASP A 66 -9.59 7.92 -12.58
N GLU A 67 -10.31 8.79 -11.88
CA GLU A 67 -11.71 9.12 -12.19
C GLU A 67 -11.85 10.00 -13.44
N GLN A 68 -10.75 10.60 -13.89
CA GLN A 68 -10.66 11.39 -15.11
C GLN A 68 -10.42 10.50 -16.36
N GLY A 69 -10.32 9.18 -16.18
CA GLY A 69 -10.11 8.21 -17.25
C GLY A 69 -8.66 8.06 -17.71
N ARG A 70 -7.71 8.67 -17.00
CA ARG A 70 -6.27 8.48 -17.24
C ARG A 70 -5.84 7.15 -16.64
N SER A 71 -4.81 6.56 -17.23
CA SER A 71 -4.25 5.30 -16.74
C SER A 71 -2.80 5.12 -17.16
N GLY A 72 -2.10 4.22 -16.47
CA GLY A 72 -0.71 3.87 -16.76
C GLY A 72 -0.27 2.59 -16.06
N ILE A 73 1.00 2.23 -16.22
CA ILE A 73 1.61 1.03 -15.63
C ILE A 73 2.91 1.43 -14.93
N LEU A 74 3.10 0.93 -13.72
CA LEU A 74 4.33 1.02 -12.94
C LEU A 74 5.03 -0.34 -12.93
N ASN A 75 6.34 -0.34 -13.12
CA ASN A 75 7.19 -1.53 -13.03
C ASN A 75 7.90 -1.51 -11.67
N LEU A 76 7.75 -2.58 -10.90
CA LEU A 76 8.25 -2.72 -9.52
C LEU A 76 9.28 -3.85 -9.39
N ASP A 77 9.87 -4.30 -10.50
CA ASP A 77 10.94 -5.30 -10.49
C ASP A 77 12.32 -4.67 -10.21
N ALA A 78 13.30 -5.53 -9.91
CA ALA A 78 14.66 -5.14 -9.53
C ALA A 78 15.40 -4.27 -10.56
N LEU A 79 14.99 -4.27 -11.83
CA LEU A 79 15.62 -3.47 -12.87
C LEU A 79 15.07 -2.04 -12.92
N ASN A 80 13.86 -1.84 -12.42
CA ASN A 80 13.12 -0.58 -12.56
C ASN A 80 12.85 0.12 -11.23
N TYR A 81 12.94 -0.59 -10.10
CA TYR A 81 12.53 -0.05 -8.82
C TYR A 81 13.28 -0.69 -7.64
N ALA A 82 13.83 0.16 -6.77
CA ALA A 82 14.34 -0.25 -5.47
C ALA A 82 13.30 0.06 -4.36
N PRO A 83 12.97 -0.92 -3.48
CA PRO A 83 12.03 -0.69 -2.38
C PRO A 83 12.41 0.52 -1.52
N GLY A 84 11.42 1.36 -1.20
CA GLY A 84 11.61 2.60 -0.45
C GLY A 84 11.92 3.83 -1.30
N GLU A 85 12.22 3.69 -2.59
CA GLU A 85 12.42 4.84 -3.48
C GLU A 85 11.10 5.43 -3.98
N PRO A 86 11.01 6.75 -4.21
CA PRO A 86 9.85 7.34 -4.86
C PRO A 86 9.80 6.98 -6.36
N LEU A 87 8.66 6.44 -6.79
CA LEU A 87 8.34 6.18 -8.19
C LEU A 87 7.27 7.16 -8.66
N GLU A 88 7.67 8.15 -9.45
CA GLU A 88 6.77 9.15 -10.04
C GLU A 88 5.78 8.50 -11.02
N PHE A 89 4.56 9.01 -11.06
CA PHE A 89 3.56 8.57 -12.03
C PHE A 89 2.82 9.73 -12.69
N VAL A 90 2.12 10.59 -11.94
CA VAL A 90 1.34 11.69 -12.53
C VAL A 90 1.13 12.84 -11.55
N ASP A 91 0.88 14.05 -12.06
CA ASP A 91 0.49 15.25 -11.30
C ASP A 91 1.38 15.59 -10.09
N GLY A 92 2.69 15.41 -10.24
CA GLY A 92 3.66 15.69 -9.16
C GLY A 92 3.63 14.67 -8.01
N LEU A 93 2.92 13.56 -8.19
CA LEU A 93 2.80 12.47 -7.22
C LEU A 93 3.77 11.34 -7.53
N ALA A 94 4.25 10.72 -6.46
CA ALA A 94 5.03 9.49 -6.51
C ALA A 94 4.51 8.48 -5.48
N LEU A 95 4.68 7.20 -5.78
CA LEU A 95 4.44 6.12 -4.84
C LEU A 95 5.76 5.59 -4.29
N VAL A 96 5.76 5.27 -3.00
CA VAL A 96 6.83 4.52 -2.35
C VAL A 96 6.23 3.19 -1.89
N PHE A 97 6.76 2.11 -2.43
CA PHE A 97 6.45 0.75 -2.00
C PHE A 97 7.55 0.22 -1.07
N SER A 98 7.16 -0.38 0.06
CA SER A 98 8.06 -1.22 0.85
C SER A 98 8.39 -2.52 0.12
N GLU A 99 9.40 -3.24 0.59
CA GLU A 99 9.55 -4.65 0.22
C GLU A 99 8.30 -5.42 0.72
N GLY A 100 7.86 -6.40 -0.05
CA GLY A 100 6.68 -7.21 0.25
C GLY A 100 6.12 -7.92 -0.98
N GLU A 101 5.21 -8.87 -0.74
CA GLU A 101 4.48 -9.57 -1.80
C GLU A 101 3.30 -8.73 -2.28
N ILE A 102 3.10 -8.69 -3.60
CA ILE A 102 1.91 -8.15 -4.24
C ILE A 102 1.19 -9.30 -4.94
N ILE A 103 -0.12 -9.41 -4.75
CA ILE A 103 -0.94 -10.49 -5.30
C ILE A 103 -1.77 -9.96 -6.48
N VAL A 104 -1.81 -10.71 -7.58
CA VAL A 104 -2.58 -10.36 -8.79
C VAL A 104 -4.04 -10.01 -8.49
N ASN A 105 -4.56 -8.97 -9.16
CA ASN A 105 -5.91 -8.42 -9.01
C ASN A 105 -6.23 -7.83 -7.63
N ASP A 106 -5.28 -7.80 -6.69
CA ASP A 106 -5.42 -7.00 -5.49
C ASP A 106 -5.29 -5.51 -5.86
N ASN A 107 -5.93 -4.64 -5.08
CA ASN A 107 -5.94 -3.21 -5.35
C ASN A 107 -5.98 -2.37 -4.09
N PHE A 108 -5.55 -1.11 -4.21
CA PHE A 108 -5.75 -0.07 -3.21
C PHE A 108 -6.10 1.23 -3.91
N SER A 109 -6.64 2.20 -3.17
CA SER A 109 -6.94 3.52 -3.69
C SER A 109 -6.56 4.62 -2.70
N PHE A 110 -6.43 5.84 -3.22
CA PHE A 110 -6.33 7.05 -2.40
C PHE A 110 -6.97 8.24 -3.09
N ASN A 111 -7.38 9.20 -2.27
CA ASN A 111 -7.94 10.46 -2.72
C ASN A 111 -6.87 11.54 -2.75
N VAL A 112 -7.04 12.49 -3.66
CA VAL A 112 -6.31 13.74 -3.68
C VAL A 112 -7.31 14.89 -3.77
N ARG A 113 -6.94 16.00 -3.16
CA ARG A 113 -7.69 17.26 -3.21
C ARG A 113 -6.86 18.29 -3.93
N ALA A 114 -7.43 18.91 -4.96
CA ALA A 114 -6.79 19.99 -5.69
C ALA A 114 -6.71 21.27 -4.86
N GLN A 115 -5.80 22.16 -5.25
CA GLN A 115 -5.77 23.52 -4.72
C GLN A 115 -7.06 24.24 -5.15
N ARG A 116 -7.79 24.77 -4.17
CA ARG A 116 -8.97 25.61 -4.40
C ARG A 116 -8.57 27.03 -4.73
N SER A 117 -9.43 27.72 -5.47
CA SER A 117 -9.20 29.11 -5.86
C SER A 117 -9.44 30.07 -4.70
N ASP A 118 -8.67 31.15 -4.63
CA ASP A 118 -8.89 32.23 -3.66
C ASP A 118 -10.26 32.91 -3.83
N LEU A 119 -10.90 32.74 -4.99
CA LEU A 119 -12.25 33.25 -5.26
C LEU A 119 -13.34 32.42 -4.57
N GLU A 120 -13.03 31.20 -4.13
CA GLU A 120 -13.95 30.31 -3.40
C GLU A 120 -13.99 30.69 -1.92
N TRP A 121 -14.38 31.94 -1.65
CA TRP A 121 -14.32 32.57 -0.33
C TRP A 121 -15.18 31.84 0.73
N TRP A 122 -16.12 30.99 0.31
CA TRP A 122 -16.96 30.16 1.19
C TRP A 122 -16.26 28.87 1.67
N VAL A 123 -15.15 28.46 1.05
CA VAL A 123 -14.38 27.28 1.46
C VAL A 123 -13.42 27.68 2.60
N PRO A 124 -13.33 26.96 3.72
CA PRO A 124 -12.33 27.22 4.77
C PRO A 124 -10.89 27.18 4.24
N GLU A 125 -9.98 28.01 4.78
CA GLU A 125 -8.60 28.14 4.28
C GLU A 125 -7.81 26.82 4.32
N ASP A 126 -8.01 26.02 5.36
CA ASP A 126 -7.42 24.68 5.53
C ASP A 126 -7.98 23.63 4.53
N GLU A 127 -9.15 23.89 3.97
CA GLU A 127 -9.74 23.10 2.90
C GLU A 127 -9.33 23.58 1.50
N ARG A 128 -8.72 24.77 1.39
CA ARG A 128 -8.28 25.30 0.10
C ARG A 128 -6.94 24.74 -0.36
N THR A 129 -6.07 24.33 0.56
CA THR A 129 -4.76 23.79 0.18
C THR A 129 -4.89 22.40 -0.44
N ALA A 130 -4.13 22.17 -1.50
CA ALA A 130 -3.97 20.84 -2.07
C ALA A 130 -3.56 19.83 -0.98
N ALA A 131 -4.16 18.65 -1.02
CA ALA A 131 -3.93 17.62 -0.02
C ALA A 131 -3.89 16.23 -0.65
N ILE A 132 -3.10 15.36 -0.04
CA ILE A 132 -2.98 13.97 -0.45
C ILE A 132 -3.35 13.12 0.77
N PHE A 133 -4.25 12.16 0.58
CA PHE A 133 -4.62 11.19 1.60
C PHE A 133 -3.84 9.90 1.38
N GLN A 134 -3.41 9.24 2.46
CA GLN A 134 -2.63 8.01 2.33
C GLN A 134 -3.48 6.87 1.76
N PRO A 135 -2.86 5.91 1.04
CA PRO A 135 -3.55 4.75 0.50
C PRO A 135 -4.34 3.96 1.53
N SER A 136 -5.46 3.40 1.08
CA SER A 136 -6.12 2.31 1.79
C SER A 136 -5.15 1.13 1.97
N ALA A 137 -5.48 0.24 2.90
CA ALA A 137 -4.93 -1.11 2.84
C ALA A 137 -5.31 -1.78 1.52
N TRP A 138 -4.58 -2.83 1.14
CA TRP A 138 -4.97 -3.63 -0.01
C TRP A 138 -6.35 -4.24 0.21
N GLN A 139 -7.18 -4.30 -0.83
CA GLN A 139 -8.57 -4.72 -0.76
C GLN A 139 -8.71 -6.10 -0.12
N ARG A 140 -7.79 -7.03 -0.44
CA ARG A 140 -7.81 -8.36 0.18
C ARG A 140 -7.49 -8.33 1.67
N GLN A 141 -6.60 -7.45 2.14
CA GLN A 141 -6.30 -7.31 3.57
C GLN A 141 -7.53 -6.85 4.37
N GLN A 142 -8.49 -6.21 3.70
CA GLN A 142 -9.74 -5.75 4.31
C GLN A 142 -10.83 -6.84 4.36
N THR A 143 -10.55 -8.05 3.86
CA THR A 143 -11.47 -9.19 3.94
C THR A 143 -11.10 -10.13 5.09
N GLU A 144 -12.12 -10.69 5.76
CA GLU A 144 -11.92 -11.66 6.86
C GLU A 144 -11.11 -12.88 6.41
N GLU A 145 -11.24 -13.27 5.14
CA GLU A 145 -10.52 -14.41 4.56
C GLU A 145 -8.99 -14.22 4.54
N PHE A 146 -8.50 -12.98 4.43
CA PHE A 146 -7.09 -12.71 4.12
C PHE A 146 -6.37 -11.70 5.02
N GLY A 147 -7.00 -11.20 6.09
CA GLY A 147 -6.29 -10.40 7.08
C GLY A 147 -7.08 -9.35 7.85
N ALA A 148 -8.39 -9.20 7.60
CA ALA A 148 -9.19 -8.27 8.40
C ALA A 148 -9.27 -8.78 9.85
N PRO A 149 -9.12 -7.89 10.85
CA PRO A 149 -9.31 -8.27 12.23
C PRO A 149 -10.77 -8.72 12.44
N VAL A 150 -10.95 -9.96 12.88
CA VAL A 150 -12.26 -10.51 13.24
C VAL A 150 -12.49 -10.27 14.74
N VAL A 151 -13.60 -9.62 15.08
CA VAL A 151 -14.04 -9.46 16.47
C VAL A 151 -14.92 -10.65 16.83
N GLU A 152 -14.40 -11.57 17.64
CA GLU A 152 -15.14 -12.73 18.11
C GLU A 152 -15.72 -12.50 19.52
N GLY A 153 -16.98 -12.90 19.74
CA GLY A 153 -17.65 -12.87 21.04
C GLY A 153 -19.07 -12.29 20.99
N PRO A 154 -19.95 -12.61 21.96
CA PRO A 154 -21.29 -12.05 22.00
C PRO A 154 -21.24 -10.56 22.37
N TYR A 155 -21.82 -9.71 21.54
CA TYR A 155 -22.07 -8.32 21.90
C TYR A 155 -23.17 -8.25 22.96
N THR A 156 -22.88 -7.67 24.13
CA THR A 156 -23.83 -7.53 25.25
C THR A 156 -24.20 -6.07 25.52
N GLY A 157 -23.81 -5.15 24.64
CA GLY A 157 -24.18 -3.74 24.76
C GLY A 157 -25.67 -3.53 24.50
N THR A 158 -26.21 -2.47 25.10
CA THR A 158 -27.64 -2.10 24.98
C THR A 158 -27.93 -1.19 23.79
N GLU A 159 -26.90 -0.71 23.10
CA GLU A 159 -26.96 0.20 21.96
C GLU A 159 -25.92 -0.23 20.92
N ASP A 160 -26.06 0.19 19.66
CA ASP A 160 -25.05 -0.07 18.64
C ASP A 160 -23.77 0.74 18.95
N GLN A 161 -22.61 0.11 18.80
CA GLN A 161 -21.30 0.74 19.00
C GLN A 161 -20.42 0.53 17.78
N GLU A 162 -19.75 1.60 17.34
CA GLU A 162 -18.79 1.59 16.26
C GLU A 162 -17.37 1.59 16.83
N PHE A 163 -16.52 0.68 16.35
CA PHE A 163 -15.13 0.55 16.79
C PHE A 163 -14.18 0.69 15.60
N THR A 164 -13.15 1.51 15.74
CA THR A 164 -12.07 1.62 14.76
C THR A 164 -10.81 0.94 15.29
N LEU A 165 -10.32 -0.07 14.59
CA LEU A 165 -9.05 -0.73 14.89
C LEU A 165 -7.94 -0.11 14.03
N THR A 166 -6.94 0.49 14.68
CA THR A 166 -5.77 1.04 13.99
C THR A 166 -4.55 0.17 14.29
N ILE A 167 -3.99 -0.49 13.29
CA ILE A 167 -2.72 -1.21 13.42
C ILE A 167 -1.61 -0.17 13.27
N GLN A 168 -0.86 0.10 14.35
CA GLN A 168 0.37 0.89 14.27
C GLN A 168 1.56 -0.06 14.15
N GLY A 169 2.22 -0.05 12.99
CA GLY A 169 3.51 -0.71 12.81
C GLY A 169 4.61 0.09 13.51
N SER A 170 5.44 -0.60 14.30
CA SER A 170 6.63 -0.07 14.97
C SER A 170 7.86 -0.04 14.07
#